data_AF-A0A1W1Z9X4-F1
#
_entry.id   AF-A0A1W1Z9X4-F1
#
_cell.length_a   1.000
_cell.length_b   1.000
_cell.length_c   1.000
_cell.angle_alpha   90.00
_cell.angle_beta   90.00
_cell.angle_gamma   90.00
#
_symmetry.space_group_name_H-M   'P 1'
#
loop_
_entity.id
_entity.type
_entity.pdbx_description
1 polymer ?
#
loop_
_entity_poly.entity_id
_entity_poly.type
_entity_poly.pdbx_seq_one_letter_code
_entity_poly.pdbx_strand_id
1 'polypeptide(L)'
;MSEILGPELYEDEFMADANTTVLITSDIVLEDGRTGRSIQSFAPGNALASGFNMLIIDDGTIYYLNVRGTFATNDEDYTGNGLPGFSTI
;
A
#
# COMPACT_ATOMS: atom_id res chain seq x y z
N MET A 1 3.75 18.33 0.87
CA MET A 1 3.74 16.99 1.51
C MET A 1 2.73 16.13 0.73
N SER A 2 3.11 15.71 -0.47
CA SER A 2 2.31 14.92 -1.42
C SER A 2 3.21 14.64 -2.61
N GLU A 3 3.96 13.53 -2.60
CA GLU A 3 4.81 13.19 -3.76
C GLU A 3 4.84 11.69 -4.11
N ILE A 4 4.18 10.82 -3.34
CA ILE A 4 4.04 9.40 -3.75
C ILE A 4 2.76 9.16 -4.56
N LEU A 5 1.70 9.91 -4.26
CA LEU A 5 0.42 9.78 -4.95
C LEU A 5 0.07 11.14 -5.55
N GLY A 6 -0.21 11.17 -6.86
CA GLY A 6 -0.75 12.36 -7.51
C GLY A 6 -2.07 12.79 -6.85
N PRO A 7 -2.45 14.07 -6.94
CA PRO A 7 -3.62 14.62 -6.25
C PRO A 7 -4.92 13.87 -6.58
N GLU A 8 -5.05 13.36 -7.81
CA GLU A 8 -6.22 12.57 -8.25
C GLU A 8 -6.33 11.21 -7.53
N LEU A 9 -5.20 10.56 -7.24
CA LEU A 9 -5.16 9.27 -6.52
C LEU A 9 -5.38 9.46 -5.02
N TYR A 10 -5.00 10.62 -4.48
CA TYR A 10 -5.18 10.94 -3.07
C TYR A 10 -6.67 11.10 -2.72
N GLU A 11 -7.43 11.84 -3.54
CA GLU A 11 -8.85 12.08 -3.29
C GLU A 11 -9.70 10.82 -3.48
N ASP A 12 -9.44 10.02 -4.52
CA ASP A 12 -10.21 8.78 -4.78
C ASP A 12 -9.97 7.67 -3.74
N GLU A 13 -8.78 7.64 -3.12
CA GLU A 13 -8.35 6.51 -2.28
C GLU A 13 -8.42 6.81 -0.77
N PHE A 14 -8.28 8.09 -0.36
CA PHE A 14 -8.32 8.51 1.04
C PHE A 14 -9.61 9.24 1.45
N MET A 15 -10.54 9.50 0.53
CA MET A 15 -11.92 9.83 0.90
C MET A 15 -12.66 8.56 1.34
N ALA A 16 -12.28 8.06 2.52
CA ALA A 16 -12.97 6.97 3.18
C ALA A 16 -14.43 7.38 3.43
N ASP A 17 -15.36 6.66 2.81
CA ASP A 17 -16.71 6.52 3.35
C ASP A 17 -16.56 6.09 4.81
N ALA A 18 -17.17 6.86 5.72
CA ALA A 18 -17.09 6.65 7.16
C ALA A 18 -17.69 5.32 7.63
N ASN A 19 -18.23 4.51 6.72
CA ASN A 19 -18.81 3.22 7.02
C ASN A 19 -17.97 2.07 6.42
N THR A 20 -17.17 1.46 7.29
CA THR A 20 -16.67 0.07 7.23
C THR A 20 -15.36 -0.26 6.48
N THR A 21 -14.42 0.67 6.28
CA THR A 21 -13.07 0.27 5.81
C THR A 21 -12.33 -0.56 6.87
N VAL A 22 -11.88 -1.76 6.50
CA VAL A 22 -11.07 -2.63 7.35
C VAL A 22 -9.60 -2.35 7.09
N LEU A 23 -8.86 -2.06 8.16
CA LEU A 23 -7.41 -1.87 8.13
C LEU A 23 -6.74 -3.03 8.89
N ILE A 24 -5.86 -3.75 8.21
CA ILE A 24 -5.04 -4.81 8.81
C ILE A 24 -3.59 -4.36 8.72
N THR A 25 -2.86 -4.44 9.83
CA THR A 25 -1.44 -4.10 9.88
C THR A 25 -0.65 -5.25 10.45
N SER A 26 0.46 -5.59 9.81
CA SER A 26 1.37 -6.65 10.27
C SER A 26 2.81 -6.22 10.07
N ASP A 27 3.70 -6.57 10.99
CA ASP A 27 5.14 -6.40 10.80
C ASP A 27 5.65 -7.47 9.83
N ILE A 28 6.58 -7.09 8.95
CA ILE A 28 7.04 -7.90 7.82
C ILE A 28 8.55 -7.86 7.65
N VAL A 29 9.07 -8.85 6.93
CA VAL A 29 10.41 -8.88 6.36
C VAL A 29 10.31 -9.11 4.85
N LEU A 30 11.01 -8.29 4.07
CA LEU A 30 11.15 -8.43 2.62
C LEU A 30 12.13 -9.56 2.28
N GLU A 31 12.09 -10.06 1.05
CA GLU A 31 13.02 -11.09 0.55
C GLU A 31 14.50 -10.67 0.61
N ASP A 32 14.79 -9.37 0.52
CA ASP A 32 16.13 -8.81 0.65
C ASP A 32 16.58 -8.64 2.11
N GLY A 33 15.71 -8.99 3.08
CA GLY A 33 15.98 -8.94 4.52
C GLY A 33 15.61 -7.63 5.20
N ARG A 34 15.10 -6.63 4.47
CA ARG A 34 14.63 -5.38 5.08
C ARG A 34 13.33 -5.59 5.84
N THR A 35 13.19 -4.96 7.00
CA THR A 35 12.00 -5.04 7.84
C THR A 35 11.10 -3.83 7.66
N GLY A 36 9.83 -4.01 7.98
CA GLY A 36 8.85 -2.93 7.92
C GLY A 36 7.46 -3.36 8.34
N ARG A 37 6.47 -2.62 7.87
CA ARG A 37 5.06 -2.86 8.15
C ARG A 37 4.27 -2.97 6.86
N SER A 38 3.44 -4.00 6.79
CA SER A 38 2.36 -4.10 5.80
C SER A 38 1.09 -3.45 6.35
N ILE A 39 0.38 -2.74 5.48
CA ILE A 39 -0.91 -2.13 5.73
C ILE A 39 -1.82 -2.59 4.60
N GLN A 40 -2.89 -3.31 4.93
CA GLN A 40 -3.91 -3.73 4.00
C GLN A 40 -5.21 -3.01 4.35
N SER A 41 -5.78 -2.32 3.37
CA SER A 41 -7.03 -1.61 3.48
C SER A 41 -8.02 -2.17 2.47
N PHE A 42 -9.23 -2.47 2.90
CA PHE A 42 -10.32 -2.83 1.98
C PHE A 42 -11.68 -2.43 2.55
N ALA A 43 -12.60 -2.01 1.68
CA ALA A 43 -13.97 -1.68 2.05
C ALA A 43 -14.93 -2.85 1.73
N PRO A 44 -15.27 -3.74 2.69
CA PRO A 44 -16.26 -4.79 2.49
C PRO A 44 -17.64 -4.19 2.17
N GLY A 45 -18.19 -4.55 1.01
CA GLY A 45 -19.54 -4.16 0.59
C GLY A 45 -19.62 -2.98 -0.39
N ASN A 46 -18.50 -2.35 -0.74
CA ASN A 46 -18.49 -1.36 -1.81
C ASN A 46 -18.49 -2.06 -3.18
N ALA A 47 -19.45 -1.72 -4.05
CA ALA A 47 -19.51 -2.20 -5.43
C ALA A 47 -18.30 -1.72 -6.27
N LEU A 48 -17.67 -0.64 -5.83
CA LEU A 48 -16.39 -0.17 -6.31
C LEU A 48 -15.33 -0.78 -5.41
N ALA A 49 -14.64 -1.82 -5.88
CA ALA A 49 -13.51 -2.40 -5.17
C ALA A 49 -12.52 -1.27 -4.82
N SER A 50 -12.53 -0.85 -3.56
CA SER A 50 -11.67 0.20 -3.00
C SER A 50 -10.81 -0.43 -1.92
N GLY A 51 -9.52 -0.13 -1.96
CA GLY A 51 -8.55 -0.72 -1.06
C GLY A 51 -7.15 -0.73 -1.64
N PHE A 52 -6.18 -0.96 -0.77
CA PHE A 52 -4.78 -0.99 -1.13
C PHE A 52 -3.98 -1.91 -0.21
N ASN A 53 -2.83 -2.32 -0.71
CA ASN A 53 -1.76 -2.90 0.07
C ASN A 53 -0.58 -1.93 0.03
N MET A 54 -0.04 -1.59 1.18
CA MET A 54 1.10 -0.71 1.34
C MET A 54 2.14 -1.37 2.23
N LEU A 55 3.40 -1.34 1.83
CA LEU A 55 4.54 -1.74 2.63
C LEU A 55 5.33 -0.48 2.98
N ILE A 56 5.58 -0.26 4.26
CA ILE A 56 6.42 0.84 4.76
C ILE A 56 7.62 0.20 5.42
N ILE A 57 8.78 0.36 4.79
CA ILE A 57 10.05 -0.22 5.24
C ILE A 57 10.74 0.72 6.21
N ASP A 58 11.48 0.18 7.17
CA ASP A 58 12.14 0.95 8.22
C ASP A 58 13.19 1.95 7.68
N ASP A 59 13.68 1.73 6.46
CA ASP A 59 14.57 2.65 5.74
C ASP A 59 13.84 3.84 5.07
N GLY A 60 12.50 3.88 5.17
CA GLY A 60 11.65 4.92 4.57
C GLY A 60 11.15 4.58 3.16
N THR A 61 11.50 3.41 2.62
CA THR A 61 10.95 2.92 1.36
C THR A 61 9.47 2.57 1.51
N ILE A 62 8.66 2.96 0.54
CA ILE A 62 7.22 2.72 0.51
C ILE A 62 6.86 2.04 -0.79
N TYR A 63 6.25 0.87 -0.70
CA TYR A 63 5.63 0.19 -1.83
C TYR A 63 4.12 0.28 -1.69
N TYR A 64 3.43 0.65 -2.75
CA TYR A 64 1.99 0.84 -2.76
C TYR A 64 1.37 0.10 -3.94
N LEU A 65 0.29 -0.61 -3.69
CA LEU A 65 -0.48 -1.31 -4.71
C LEU A 65 -1.97 -1.21 -4.37
N ASN A 66 -2.74 -0.49 -5.18
CA ASN A 66 -4.20 -0.49 -5.00
C ASN A 66 -4.85 -1.73 -5.63
N VAL A 67 -6.11 -1.97 -5.28
CA VAL A 67 -6.92 -3.09 -5.82
C VAL A 67 -7.17 -2.99 -7.33
N ARG A 68 -6.92 -1.83 -7.96
CA ARG A 68 -7.01 -1.63 -9.41
C ARG A 68 -5.70 -2.00 -10.13
N GLY A 69 -4.66 -2.38 -9.40
CA GLY A 69 -3.35 -2.75 -9.95
C GLY A 69 -2.43 -1.56 -10.20
N THR A 70 -2.76 -0.37 -9.71
CA THR A 70 -1.86 0.79 -9.72
C THR A 70 -0.78 0.57 -8.68
N PHE A 71 0.44 0.38 -9.15
CA PHE A 71 1.63 0.27 -8.32
C PHE A 71 2.39 1.59 -8.29
N ALA A 72 2.88 1.97 -7.12
CA ALA A 72 3.77 3.11 -6.92
C ALA A 72 4.81 2.79 -5.85
N THR A 73 6.01 3.32 -6.02
CA THR A 73 7.08 3.21 -5.02
C THR A 73 7.99 4.44 -5.07
N ASN A 74 8.63 4.77 -3.95
CA ASN A 74 9.73 5.74 -3.89
C ASN A 74 11.12 5.07 -4.00
N ASP A 75 11.17 3.76 -4.21
CA ASP A 75 12.39 3.01 -4.51
C ASP A 75 12.75 3.19 -5.99
N GLU A 76 13.75 4.03 -6.29
CA GLU A 76 14.20 4.32 -7.66
C GLU A 76 14.86 3.10 -8.34
N ASP A 77 15.39 2.15 -7.55
CA ASP A 77 16.09 0.96 -8.04
C ASP A 77 15.12 -0.22 -8.26
N TYR A 78 13.87 -0.11 -7.80
CA TYR A 78 12.88 -1.18 -7.93
C TYR A 78 12.26 -1.22 -9.33
N THR A 79 12.51 -2.30 -10.06
CA THR A 79 11.99 -2.50 -11.43
C THR A 79 10.70 -3.32 -11.51
N GLY A 80 10.14 -3.72 -10.37
CA GLY A 80 8.91 -4.52 -10.33
C GLY A 80 7.65 -3.67 -10.56
N ASN A 81 6.57 -4.34 -10.99
CA ASN A 81 5.26 -3.70 -11.22
C ASN A 81 4.23 -4.04 -10.11
N GLY A 82 4.71 -4.43 -8.93
CA GLY A 82 3.88 -4.90 -7.82
C GLY A 82 4.67 -4.90 -6.52
N LEU A 83 4.04 -5.36 -5.44
CA LEU A 83 4.74 -5.42 -4.16
C LEU A 83 5.90 -6.44 -4.20
N PRO A 84 7.04 -6.12 -3.57
CA PRO A 84 8.10 -7.11 -3.37
C PRO A 84 7.59 -8.29 -2.54
N GLY A 85 8.27 -9.45 -2.65
CA GLY A 85 7.98 -10.58 -1.79
C GLY A 85 8.26 -10.24 -0.33
N PHE A 86 7.35 -10.64 0.56
CA PHE A 86 7.49 -10.43 2.00
C PHE A 86 6.85 -11.57 2.81
N SER A 87 7.27 -11.70 4.06
CA SER A 87 6.69 -12.61 5.05
C SER A 87 6.32 -11.85 6.31
N THR A 88 5.23 -12.24 6.96
CA THR A 88 4.85 -11.74 8.28
C THR A 88 5.73 -12.36 9.36
N ILE A 89 6.11 -11.58 10.37
CA ILE A 89 6.93 -12.01 11.51
C ILE A 89 6.17 -11.91 12.84
#